data_AF-A0A4R1WW02-F1
#
_entry.id   AF-A0A4R1WW02-F1
#
_cell.length_a   1.000
_cell.length_b   1.000
_cell.length_c   1.000
_cell.angle_alpha   90.00
_cell.angle_beta   90.00
_cell.angle_gamma   90.00
#
_symmetry.space_group_name_H-M   'P 1'
#
loop_
_entity.id
_entity.type
_entity.pdbx_description
1 polymer ?
#
loop_
_entity_poly.entity_id
_entity_poly.type
_entity_poly.pdbx_seq_one_letter_code
_entity_poly.pdbx_strand_id
1 'polypeptide(L)'
;MRRIRIGGSDVTADGSDFARRLSEAFDSGERPLCLCQPDGVPMYVARSGQGHVLKRMPGSSARHGIDCDSYEVPAALSGLGEVDGKAIVESEETGETQLKLGFSLTKLTSRNASEAARNAAEADSVKTNGSRLSLRALLHFLWDQAEFNRWRPAMEKRRNWAVIRKYLLQAAEGKIAKGKGLADMLYIPEFFDPDRETEIAARRDTFLSQAVRSQGKRRSLALAIGEVKEVAPARAGARMTMKHAPRYPFMLPDDLHRRMNRVFETELSLWNATDGSHLIAAATFGIDAAGIAGVEEIALMVVTDRWIPFDSRYDLALLSALTLRGASFVKSLRYNQPRSTPMASLVLRPDRAPPIAMYIVPDDADEAYGQAREALAEESGMASWVWNVRDGAMPDLTG
;
A
#
# COMPACT_ATOMS: atom_id res chain seq x y z
N MET A 1 -19.65 11.96 -5.02
CA MET A 1 -19.41 11.93 -6.47
C MET A 1 -18.50 13.08 -6.82
N ARG A 2 -17.44 12.81 -7.59
CA ARG A 2 -16.43 13.79 -7.94
C ARG A 2 -16.94 14.68 -9.08
N ARG A 3 -17.09 15.98 -8.83
CA ARG A 3 -17.46 16.98 -9.85
C ARG A 3 -16.22 17.58 -10.49
N ILE A 4 -16.19 17.60 -11.82
CA ILE A 4 -15.10 18.12 -12.64
C ILE A 4 -15.67 19.15 -13.60
N ARG A 5 -15.00 20.28 -13.78
CA ARG A 5 -15.32 21.26 -14.82
C ARG A 5 -14.44 21.02 -16.05
N ILE A 6 -15.05 20.84 -17.21
CA ILE A 6 -14.42 20.66 -18.53
C ILE A 6 -15.19 21.50 -19.55
N GLY A 7 -14.52 22.38 -20.28
CA GLY A 7 -15.13 23.25 -21.29
C GLY A 7 -16.20 24.18 -20.71
N GLY A 8 -15.99 24.67 -19.49
CA GLY A 8 -16.97 25.48 -18.75
C GLY A 8 -18.21 24.73 -18.24
N SER A 9 -18.33 23.42 -18.50
CA SER A 9 -19.43 22.58 -18.03
C SER A 9 -19.01 21.72 -16.84
N ASP A 10 -19.89 21.59 -15.85
CA ASP A 10 -19.67 20.71 -14.71
C ASP A 10 -20.21 19.30 -15.03
N VAL A 11 -19.34 18.29 -14.94
CA VAL A 11 -19.67 16.89 -15.12
C VAL A 11 -19.31 16.06 -13.89
N THR A 12 -19.96 14.91 -13.73
CA THR A 12 -19.58 13.94 -12.71
C THR A 12 -18.65 12.89 -13.32
N ALA A 13 -17.65 12.45 -12.56
CA ALA A 13 -16.64 11.50 -13.05
C ALA A 13 -17.21 10.11 -13.43
N ASP A 14 -18.44 9.80 -13.02
CA ASP A 14 -19.21 8.60 -13.33
C ASP A 14 -20.30 8.84 -14.39
N GLY A 15 -20.38 10.05 -14.96
CA GLY A 15 -21.30 10.39 -16.03
C GLY A 15 -20.95 9.66 -17.34
N SER A 16 -21.97 9.28 -18.11
CA SER A 16 -21.79 8.59 -19.39
C SER A 16 -21.04 9.42 -20.44
N ASP A 17 -21.04 10.76 -20.30
CA ASP A 17 -20.33 11.68 -21.18
C ASP A 17 -18.90 12.00 -20.73
N PHE A 18 -18.48 11.53 -19.54
CA PHE A 18 -17.19 11.88 -18.94
C PHE A 18 -16.00 11.45 -19.79
N ALA A 19 -16.01 10.22 -20.31
CA ALA A 19 -14.91 9.70 -21.14
C ALA A 19 -14.74 10.48 -22.45
N ARG A 20 -15.86 10.84 -23.12
CA ARG A 20 -15.83 11.66 -24.34
C ARG A 20 -15.24 13.04 -24.06
N ARG A 21 -15.69 13.69 -22.97
CA ARG A 21 -15.19 15.02 -22.57
C ARG A 21 -13.72 15.01 -22.20
N LEU A 22 -13.22 13.95 -21.56
CA LEU A 22 -11.78 13.81 -21.31
C LEU A 22 -10.99 13.72 -22.61
N SER A 23 -11.48 12.98 -23.61
CA SER A 23 -10.83 12.91 -24.92
C SER A 23 -10.77 14.28 -25.59
N GLU A 24 -11.89 15.03 -25.60
CA GLU A 24 -11.94 16.38 -26.19
C GLU A 24 -11.02 17.37 -25.46
N ALA A 25 -10.95 17.28 -24.12
CA ALA A 25 -10.05 18.09 -23.33
C ALA A 25 -8.57 17.76 -23.61
N PHE A 26 -8.26 16.48 -23.83
CA PHE A 26 -6.92 16.04 -24.22
C PHE A 26 -6.52 16.60 -25.60
N ASP A 27 -7.39 16.44 -26.60
CA ASP A 27 -7.12 16.90 -27.97
C ASP A 27 -7.00 18.42 -28.09
N SER A 28 -7.74 19.16 -27.26
CA SER A 28 -7.71 20.63 -27.21
C SER A 28 -6.66 21.22 -26.27
N GLY A 29 -5.97 20.38 -25.48
CA GLY A 29 -5.02 20.81 -24.45
C GLY A 29 -5.67 21.58 -23.28
N GLU A 30 -6.99 21.48 -23.12
CA GLU A 30 -7.72 22.11 -22.02
C GLU A 30 -7.39 21.41 -20.68
N ARG A 31 -7.27 22.19 -19.60
CA ARG A 31 -7.06 21.68 -18.24
C ARG A 31 -8.38 21.61 -17.47
N PRO A 32 -8.88 20.41 -17.12
CA PRO A 32 -10.04 20.28 -16.26
C PRO A 32 -9.80 20.85 -14.85
N LEU A 33 -10.87 21.26 -14.16
CA LEU A 33 -10.81 21.68 -12.76
C LEU A 33 -11.58 20.72 -11.86
N CYS A 34 -10.97 20.26 -10.77
CA CYS A 34 -11.66 19.49 -9.75
C CYS A 34 -12.41 20.42 -8.79
N LEU A 35 -13.73 20.28 -8.73
CA LEU A 35 -14.60 21.13 -7.90
C LEU A 35 -14.71 20.63 -6.45
N CYS A 36 -13.65 19.99 -5.95
CA CYS A 36 -13.53 19.62 -4.54
C CYS A 36 -13.22 20.80 -3.62
N GLN A 37 -12.85 21.94 -4.20
CA GLN A 37 -12.62 23.22 -3.54
C GLN A 37 -13.39 24.32 -4.29
N PRO A 38 -13.76 25.44 -3.63
CA PRO A 38 -14.52 26.52 -4.25
C PRO A 38 -13.90 27.08 -5.53
N ASP A 39 -12.58 27.30 -5.53
CA ASP A 39 -11.85 27.87 -6.67
C ASP A 39 -11.58 26.85 -7.79
N GLY A 40 -11.83 25.56 -7.52
CA GLY A 40 -11.44 24.46 -8.39
C GLY A 40 -9.92 24.21 -8.38
N VAL A 41 -9.53 22.93 -8.36
CA VAL A 41 -8.11 22.55 -8.40
C VAL A 41 -7.75 22.08 -9.82
N PRO A 42 -6.79 22.71 -10.50
CA PRO A 42 -6.40 22.29 -11.85
C PRO A 42 -5.94 20.84 -11.93
N MET A 43 -6.24 20.20 -13.06
CA MET A 43 -5.93 18.82 -13.39
C MET A 43 -5.39 18.73 -14.83
N TYR A 44 -4.87 17.57 -15.23
CA TYR A 44 -4.48 17.28 -16.60
C TYR A 44 -5.10 15.96 -17.07
N VAL A 45 -5.22 15.80 -18.38
CA VAL A 45 -5.67 14.54 -18.99
C VAL A 45 -4.44 13.82 -19.55
N ALA A 46 -4.32 12.53 -19.23
CA ALA A 46 -3.26 11.67 -19.75
C ALA A 46 -3.88 10.55 -20.60
N ARG A 47 -3.11 10.06 -21.58
CA ARG A 47 -3.48 8.86 -22.32
C ARG A 47 -3.16 7.61 -21.48
N SER A 48 -4.09 6.67 -21.39
CA SER A 48 -3.89 5.39 -20.70
C SER A 48 -4.54 4.25 -21.51
N GLY A 49 -3.71 3.38 -22.08
CA GLY A 49 -4.17 2.35 -23.01
C GLY A 49 -4.90 2.95 -24.23
N GLN A 50 -6.15 2.53 -24.44
CA GLN A 50 -7.02 3.06 -25.51
C GLN A 50 -7.90 4.23 -25.07
N GLY A 51 -7.78 4.71 -23.82
CA GLY A 51 -8.62 5.76 -23.27
C GLY A 51 -7.83 6.94 -22.70
N HIS A 52 -8.57 7.84 -22.05
CA HIS A 52 -8.05 9.01 -21.36
C HIS A 52 -8.37 8.92 -19.87
N VAL A 53 -7.41 9.32 -19.03
CA VAL A 53 -7.56 9.34 -17.57
C VAL A 53 -7.29 10.75 -17.06
N LEU A 54 -8.12 11.19 -16.12
CA LEU A 54 -7.96 12.46 -15.43
C LEU A 54 -6.94 12.32 -14.29
N LYS A 55 -5.87 13.12 -14.31
CA LYS A 55 -4.81 13.11 -13.29
C LYS A 55 -4.66 14.47 -12.63
N ARG A 56 -4.30 14.46 -11.34
CA ARG A 56 -4.01 15.67 -10.56
C ARG A 56 -2.76 16.34 -11.09
N MET A 57 -2.65 17.67 -10.97
CA MET A 57 -1.40 18.35 -11.30
C MET A 57 -0.25 17.86 -10.41
N PRO A 58 0.99 17.78 -10.92
CA PRO A 58 2.16 17.52 -10.09
C PRO A 58 2.21 18.50 -8.90
N GLY A 59 2.46 17.97 -7.70
CA GLY A 59 2.51 18.76 -6.45
C GLY A 59 1.18 19.36 -5.97
N SER A 60 0.04 19.07 -6.61
CA SER A 60 -1.26 19.67 -6.23
C SER A 60 -2.10 18.85 -5.26
N SER A 61 -1.61 17.70 -4.77
CA SER A 61 -2.41 16.78 -3.96
C SER A 61 -2.97 17.45 -2.70
N ALA A 62 -2.14 18.18 -1.95
CA ALA A 62 -2.56 18.89 -0.75
C ALA A 62 -3.55 20.04 -1.01
N ARG A 63 -3.70 20.51 -2.26
CA ARG A 63 -4.68 21.55 -2.62
C ARG A 63 -6.09 21.00 -2.80
N HIS A 64 -6.24 19.70 -3.04
CA HIS A 64 -7.55 19.08 -3.15
C HIS A 64 -8.22 19.01 -1.76
N GLY A 65 -9.55 19.04 -1.72
CA GLY A 65 -10.27 18.72 -0.49
C GLY A 65 -9.95 17.29 -0.06
N ILE A 66 -9.83 17.02 1.24
CA ILE A 66 -9.38 15.72 1.76
C ILE A 66 -10.27 14.52 1.34
N ASP A 67 -11.52 14.77 0.92
CA ASP A 67 -12.43 13.74 0.34
C ASP A 67 -12.34 13.58 -1.15
N CYS A 68 -11.57 14.45 -1.80
CA CYS A 68 -11.25 14.27 -3.18
C CYS A 68 -10.32 13.06 -3.27
N ASP A 69 -10.63 12.17 -4.20
CA ASP A 69 -9.77 11.06 -4.60
C ASP A 69 -8.37 11.55 -5.07
N SER A 70 -8.18 12.86 -5.31
CA SER A 70 -6.89 13.46 -5.65
C SER A 70 -6.17 14.15 -4.50
N TYR A 71 -6.73 14.16 -3.29
CA TYR A 71 -5.98 14.57 -2.11
C TYR A 71 -5.03 13.48 -1.68
N GLU A 72 -3.81 13.83 -1.30
CA GLU A 72 -2.88 12.95 -0.59
C GLU A 72 -2.40 13.67 0.67
N VAL A 73 -2.12 12.87 1.70
CA VAL A 73 -1.49 13.35 2.91
C VAL A 73 -0.15 14.02 2.54
N PRO A 74 0.16 15.22 3.06
CA PRO A 74 1.44 15.87 2.81
C PRO A 74 2.61 14.91 3.03
N ALA A 75 3.63 15.02 2.18
CA ALA A 75 4.80 14.15 2.22
C ALA A 75 5.48 14.11 3.60
N ALA A 76 5.50 15.24 4.33
CA ALA A 76 6.04 15.34 5.69
C ALA A 76 5.27 14.47 6.72
N LEU A 77 4.00 14.16 6.46
CA LEU A 77 3.13 13.43 7.37
C LEU A 77 3.04 11.93 7.07
N SER A 78 3.78 11.43 6.08
CA SER A 78 3.81 10.02 5.71
C SER A 78 5.21 9.57 5.26
N GLY A 79 5.44 8.27 5.18
CA GLY A 79 6.68 7.74 4.62
C GLY A 79 6.84 7.90 3.12
N LEU A 80 5.80 8.35 2.41
CA LEU A 80 5.83 8.54 0.96
C LEU A 80 6.90 9.57 0.56
N GLY A 81 7.08 10.63 1.36
CA GLY A 81 8.04 11.70 1.07
C GLY A 81 9.49 11.24 0.96
N GLU A 82 9.86 10.12 1.58
CA GLU A 82 11.22 9.59 1.47
C GLU A 82 11.50 8.98 0.08
N VAL A 83 10.47 8.43 -0.57
CA VAL A 83 10.56 7.60 -1.77
C VAL A 83 9.98 8.26 -3.03
N ASP A 84 9.11 9.24 -2.86
CA ASP A 84 8.51 9.98 -3.97
C ASP A 84 9.55 10.79 -4.74
N GLY A 85 9.41 10.85 -6.06
CA GLY A 85 10.40 11.42 -6.99
C GLY A 85 11.75 10.68 -7.07
N LYS A 86 12.01 9.70 -6.20
CA LYS A 86 13.26 8.92 -6.16
C LYS A 86 13.06 7.48 -6.61
N ALA A 87 12.31 6.72 -5.83
CA ALA A 87 11.99 5.32 -6.08
C ALA A 87 10.65 5.15 -6.80
N ILE A 88 9.75 6.12 -6.65
CA ILE A 88 8.49 6.24 -7.38
C ILE A 88 8.65 7.44 -8.32
N VAL A 89 8.60 7.20 -9.62
CA VAL A 89 8.78 8.26 -10.62
C VAL A 89 7.64 8.17 -11.63
N GLU A 90 6.79 9.18 -11.67
CA GLU A 90 5.73 9.27 -12.67
C GLU A 90 6.26 9.87 -13.97
N SER A 91 5.89 9.26 -15.09
CA SER A 91 6.13 9.78 -16.42
C SER A 91 4.93 10.65 -16.85
N GLU A 92 5.15 11.94 -17.05
CA GLU A 92 4.12 12.85 -17.54
C GLU A 92 3.69 12.53 -18.98
N GLU A 93 4.62 12.01 -19.79
CA GLU A 93 4.39 11.68 -21.21
C GLU A 93 3.56 10.42 -21.40
N THR A 94 3.89 9.34 -20.66
CA THR A 94 3.25 8.04 -20.83
C THR A 94 2.15 7.77 -19.80
N GLY A 95 2.09 8.55 -18.72
CA GLY A 95 1.20 8.31 -17.59
C GLY A 95 1.57 7.10 -16.74
N GLU A 96 2.67 6.40 -17.03
CA GLU A 96 3.17 5.26 -16.27
C GLU A 96 3.93 5.70 -15.02
N THR A 97 3.96 4.84 -13.99
CA THR A 97 4.78 5.04 -12.80
C THR A 97 5.91 4.02 -12.77
N GLN A 98 7.16 4.50 -12.83
CA GLN A 98 8.35 3.68 -12.68
C GLN A 98 8.65 3.44 -11.20
N LEU A 99 8.84 2.17 -10.82
CA LEU A 99 9.13 1.72 -9.46
C LEU A 99 10.54 1.11 -9.39
N LYS A 100 11.42 1.73 -8.61
CA LYS A 100 12.75 1.18 -8.29
C LYS A 100 12.64 0.27 -7.08
N LEU A 101 12.69 -1.04 -7.29
CA LEU A 101 12.55 -2.03 -6.21
C LEU A 101 13.89 -2.33 -5.55
N GLY A 102 13.88 -2.42 -4.21
CA GLY A 102 15.02 -2.77 -3.36
C GLY A 102 15.28 -4.27 -3.27
N PHE A 103 14.34 -5.09 -3.72
CA PHE A 103 14.40 -6.54 -3.69
C PHE A 103 14.58 -7.16 -5.09
N SER A 104 14.97 -8.44 -5.12
CA SER A 104 15.17 -9.16 -6.38
C SER A 104 13.86 -9.69 -6.95
N LEU A 105 13.74 -9.67 -8.28
CA LEU A 105 12.66 -10.34 -9.02
C LEU A 105 13.21 -11.50 -9.87
N THR A 106 14.46 -11.89 -9.60
CA THR A 106 15.14 -12.98 -10.27
C THR A 106 16.04 -13.72 -9.30
N LYS A 107 16.10 -15.04 -9.40
CA LYS A 107 17.02 -15.90 -8.63
C LYS A 107 17.98 -16.62 -9.56
N LEU A 108 19.25 -16.68 -9.18
CA LEU A 108 20.28 -17.47 -9.85
C LEU A 108 20.20 -18.93 -9.37
N THR A 109 20.24 -19.88 -10.29
CA THR A 109 20.02 -21.32 -9.99
C THR A 109 21.31 -22.13 -9.78
N SER A 110 22.43 -21.53 -9.36
CA SER A 110 23.71 -22.24 -9.15
C SER A 110 23.97 -22.66 -7.70
N ARG A 111 24.73 -23.75 -7.47
CA ARG A 111 25.19 -24.20 -6.13
C ARG A 111 25.98 -23.14 -5.34
N ASN A 112 26.60 -22.17 -6.00
CA ASN A 112 27.28 -21.02 -5.38
C ASN A 112 26.32 -19.86 -5.02
N ALA A 113 25.01 -20.01 -5.25
CA ALA A 113 24.01 -19.03 -4.87
C ALA A 113 23.85 -18.93 -3.34
N SER A 114 24.28 -19.92 -2.56
CA SER A 114 24.25 -19.87 -1.09
C SER A 114 25.24 -18.85 -0.52
N GLU A 115 26.39 -18.62 -1.17
CA GLU A 115 27.37 -17.59 -0.76
C GLU A 115 26.92 -16.18 -1.16
N ALA A 116 26.35 -16.01 -2.36
CA ALA A 116 25.79 -14.73 -2.79
C ALA A 116 24.50 -14.35 -2.02
N ALA A 117 23.67 -15.35 -1.66
CA ALA A 117 22.49 -15.14 -0.82
C ALA A 117 22.86 -14.85 0.64
N ARG A 118 23.96 -15.41 1.16
CA ARG A 118 24.49 -15.05 2.49
C ARG A 118 24.96 -13.60 2.56
N ASN A 119 25.65 -13.11 1.53
CA ASN A 119 26.08 -11.71 1.45
C ASN A 119 24.92 -10.73 1.18
N ALA A 120 23.84 -11.17 0.54
CA ALA A 120 22.61 -10.38 0.38
C ALA A 120 21.71 -10.42 1.64
N ALA A 121 21.75 -11.52 2.39
CA ALA A 121 21.06 -11.66 3.67
C ALA A 121 21.64 -10.77 4.78
N GLU A 122 22.90 -10.35 4.67
CA GLU A 122 23.52 -9.32 5.52
C GLU A 122 23.15 -7.88 5.11
N ALA A 123 22.51 -7.69 3.94
CA ALA A 123 22.06 -6.37 3.50
C ALA A 123 20.65 -6.00 4.00
N ASP A 124 20.07 -6.79 4.92
CA ASP A 124 18.71 -6.59 5.46
C ASP A 124 18.65 -5.56 6.61
N SER A 125 19.62 -4.64 6.63
CA SER A 125 19.58 -3.40 7.42
C SER A 125 20.17 -2.19 6.69
N VAL A 126 20.48 -2.30 5.39
CA VAL A 126 20.92 -1.14 4.63
C VAL A 126 19.69 -0.29 4.37
N LYS A 127 19.53 0.77 5.18
CA LYS A 127 18.72 1.95 4.90
C LYS A 127 18.66 2.14 3.38
N THR A 128 17.54 1.79 2.76
CA THR A 128 17.30 2.25 1.40
C THR A 128 17.15 3.76 1.56
N ASN A 129 18.16 4.55 1.20
CA ASN A 129 18.22 6.02 1.36
C ASN A 129 17.13 6.73 0.50
N GLY A 130 15.87 6.31 0.57
CA GLY A 130 14.77 6.72 -0.30
C GLY A 130 14.88 6.28 -1.76
N SER A 131 16.01 5.69 -2.20
CA SER A 131 16.28 5.44 -3.63
C SER A 131 15.60 4.19 -4.21
N ARG A 132 15.13 3.29 -3.35
CA ARG A 132 14.45 2.04 -3.72
C ARG A 132 13.35 1.69 -2.73
N LEU A 133 12.27 1.08 -3.19
CA LEU A 133 11.17 0.57 -2.37
C LEU A 133 11.53 -0.80 -1.76
N SER A 134 11.45 -0.91 -0.43
CA SER A 134 11.35 -2.21 0.23
C SER A 134 10.05 -2.93 -0.16
N LEU A 135 9.95 -4.23 0.10
CA LEU A 135 8.72 -4.99 -0.13
C LEU A 135 7.54 -4.44 0.68
N ARG A 136 7.78 -3.99 1.92
CA ARG A 136 6.78 -3.29 2.74
C ARG A 136 6.35 -1.97 2.12
N ALA A 137 7.30 -1.17 1.61
CA ALA A 137 6.97 0.10 0.96
C ALA A 137 6.16 -0.09 -0.33
N LEU A 138 6.41 -1.16 -1.09
CA LEU A 138 5.57 -1.51 -2.22
C LEU A 138 4.15 -1.89 -1.78
N LEU A 139 4.02 -2.67 -0.70
CA LEU A 139 2.69 -3.00 -0.14
C LEU A 139 1.94 -1.75 0.29
N HIS A 140 2.59 -0.83 1.03
CA HIS A 140 2.02 0.46 1.42
C HIS A 140 1.63 1.31 0.21
N PHE A 141 2.50 1.40 -0.80
CA PHE A 141 2.22 2.11 -2.04
C PHE A 141 0.93 1.59 -2.70
N LEU A 142 0.83 0.27 -2.91
CA LEU A 142 -0.37 -0.30 -3.54
C LEU A 142 -1.62 -0.13 -2.68
N TRP A 143 -1.49 -0.19 -1.35
CA TRP A 143 -2.60 0.04 -0.42
C TRP A 143 -3.13 1.48 -0.46
N ASP A 144 -2.21 2.44 -0.57
CA ASP A 144 -2.50 3.88 -0.70
C ASP A 144 -3.12 4.21 -2.06
N GLN A 145 -2.54 3.69 -3.15
CA GLN A 145 -3.07 3.83 -4.51
C GLN A 145 -4.45 3.17 -4.68
N ALA A 146 -4.75 2.14 -3.89
CA ALA A 146 -6.08 1.52 -3.82
C ALA A 146 -7.02 2.19 -2.79
N GLU A 147 -6.58 3.28 -2.15
CA GLU A 147 -7.32 4.06 -1.15
C GLU A 147 -7.75 3.27 0.10
N PHE A 148 -7.11 2.14 0.39
CA PHE A 148 -7.43 1.31 1.54
C PHE A 148 -6.86 1.84 2.85
N ASN A 149 -6.07 2.90 2.81
CA ASN A 149 -5.71 3.70 3.98
C ASN A 149 -6.76 4.79 4.32
N ARG A 150 -7.81 4.97 3.51
CA ARG A 150 -8.86 5.97 3.77
C ARG A 150 -10.07 5.36 4.46
N TRP A 151 -10.73 6.14 5.31
CA TRP A 151 -12.00 5.75 5.93
C TRP A 151 -13.00 6.89 5.89
N ARG A 152 -14.26 6.53 5.65
CA ARG A 152 -15.45 7.38 5.83
C ARG A 152 -16.64 6.50 6.22
N PRO A 153 -17.62 7.00 6.99
CA PRO A 153 -18.75 6.19 7.45
C PRO A 153 -19.52 5.46 6.34
N ALA A 154 -19.62 6.06 5.15
CA ALA A 154 -20.30 5.47 3.99
C ALA A 154 -19.62 4.18 3.45
N MET A 155 -18.38 3.88 3.86
CA MET A 155 -17.65 2.67 3.48
C MET A 155 -17.94 1.47 4.39
N GLU A 156 -18.74 1.64 5.44
CA GLU A 156 -19.10 0.55 6.35
C GLU A 156 -19.66 -0.67 5.59
N LYS A 157 -19.06 -1.84 5.84
CA LYS A 157 -19.39 -3.12 5.18
C LYS A 157 -19.23 -3.14 3.65
N ARG A 158 -18.55 -2.15 3.05
CA ARG A 158 -18.30 -2.09 1.59
C ARG A 158 -17.03 -2.80 1.15
N ARG A 159 -16.12 -3.11 2.09
CA ARG A 159 -14.84 -3.75 1.80
C ARG A 159 -14.88 -5.22 2.20
N ASN A 160 -14.46 -6.06 1.27
CA ASN A 160 -14.21 -7.49 1.46
C ASN A 160 -13.05 -7.88 0.53
N TRP A 161 -12.57 -9.12 0.63
CA TRP A 161 -11.41 -9.55 -0.16
C TRP A 161 -11.59 -9.38 -1.68
N ALA A 162 -12.79 -9.59 -2.23
CA ALA A 162 -13.03 -9.40 -3.67
C ALA A 162 -12.81 -7.94 -4.09
N VAL A 163 -13.25 -6.99 -3.26
CA VAL A 163 -13.00 -5.55 -3.42
C VAL A 163 -11.51 -5.23 -3.28
N ILE A 164 -10.87 -5.76 -2.22
CA ILE A 164 -9.44 -5.55 -1.95
C ILE A 164 -8.60 -6.00 -3.15
N ARG A 165 -8.83 -7.23 -3.62
CA ARG A 165 -8.16 -7.77 -4.80
C ARG A 165 -8.38 -6.89 -6.03
N LYS A 166 -9.63 -6.50 -6.32
CA LYS A 166 -9.95 -5.70 -7.50
C LYS A 166 -9.14 -4.40 -7.53
N TYR A 167 -9.19 -3.61 -6.46
CA TYR A 167 -8.52 -2.31 -6.46
C TYR A 167 -7.01 -2.41 -6.29
N LEU A 168 -6.46 -3.44 -5.64
CA LEU A 168 -5.01 -3.67 -5.64
C LEU A 168 -4.48 -4.02 -7.04
N LEU A 169 -5.22 -4.83 -7.81
CA LEU A 169 -4.85 -5.10 -9.21
C LEU A 169 -4.93 -3.83 -10.05
N GLN A 170 -5.98 -3.02 -9.90
CA GLN A 170 -6.09 -1.72 -10.57
C GLN A 170 -4.97 -0.76 -10.16
N ALA A 171 -4.58 -0.73 -8.88
CA ALA A 171 -3.46 0.08 -8.40
C ALA A 171 -2.10 -0.34 -8.98
N ALA A 172 -1.97 -1.61 -9.41
CA ALA A 172 -0.78 -2.12 -10.07
C ALA A 172 -0.75 -1.86 -11.59
N GLU A 173 -1.88 -1.49 -12.20
CA GLU A 173 -1.94 -1.13 -13.61
C GLU A 173 -1.12 0.14 -13.91
N GLY A 174 -0.43 0.16 -15.05
CA GLY A 174 0.44 1.28 -15.43
C GLY A 174 1.68 1.46 -14.54
N LYS A 175 1.96 0.53 -13.62
CA LYS A 175 3.18 0.53 -12.80
C LYS A 175 4.23 -0.37 -13.44
N ILE A 176 5.43 0.16 -13.65
CA ILE A 176 6.54 -0.54 -14.29
C ILE A 176 7.66 -0.76 -13.29
N ALA A 177 8.20 -1.97 -13.21
CA ALA A 177 9.36 -2.27 -12.40
C ALA A 177 10.32 -3.20 -13.16
N LYS A 178 11.61 -2.81 -13.21
CA LYS A 178 12.65 -3.54 -13.97
C LYS A 178 12.25 -3.82 -15.43
N GLY A 179 11.56 -2.87 -16.07
CA GLY A 179 11.12 -2.96 -17.47
C GLY A 179 9.93 -3.90 -17.72
N LYS A 180 9.23 -4.35 -16.68
CA LYS A 180 8.01 -5.17 -16.79
C LYS A 180 6.84 -4.51 -16.06
N GLY A 181 5.61 -4.77 -16.52
CA GLY A 181 4.41 -4.39 -15.79
C GLY A 181 4.36 -5.08 -14.43
N LEU A 182 4.07 -4.33 -13.37
CA LEU A 182 3.89 -4.87 -12.03
C LEU A 182 2.73 -5.86 -11.98
N ALA A 183 1.63 -5.54 -12.67
CA ALA A 183 0.46 -6.42 -12.78
C ALA A 183 0.80 -7.80 -13.37
N ASP A 184 1.76 -7.87 -14.31
CA ASP A 184 2.17 -9.13 -14.96
C ASP A 184 2.91 -10.10 -14.04
N MET A 185 3.35 -9.61 -12.87
CA MET A 185 4.08 -10.40 -11.87
C MET A 185 3.43 -10.40 -10.49
N LEU A 186 2.33 -9.67 -10.30
CA LEU A 186 1.60 -9.58 -9.04
C LEU A 186 0.44 -10.59 -8.99
N TYR A 187 0.63 -11.65 -8.21
CA TYR A 187 -0.39 -12.61 -7.85
C TYR A 187 -1.18 -12.14 -6.61
N ILE A 188 -2.50 -11.98 -6.76
CA ILE A 188 -3.42 -11.80 -5.65
C ILE A 188 -4.49 -12.89 -5.73
N PRO A 189 -4.58 -13.81 -4.75
CA PRO A 189 -5.55 -14.90 -4.77
C PRO A 189 -6.98 -14.42 -5.05
N GLU A 190 -7.66 -15.05 -6.01
CA GLU A 190 -9.09 -14.82 -6.24
C GLU A 190 -9.90 -15.17 -4.99
N PHE A 191 -11.05 -14.52 -4.78
CA PHE A 191 -11.95 -14.91 -3.71
C PHE A 191 -12.29 -16.40 -3.83
N PHE A 192 -11.91 -17.16 -2.80
CA PHE A 192 -12.08 -18.60 -2.81
C PHE A 192 -13.56 -18.98 -2.78
N ASP A 193 -13.95 -19.74 -3.79
CA ASP A 193 -15.26 -20.34 -3.95
C ASP A 193 -15.06 -21.86 -4.15
N PRO A 194 -15.53 -22.71 -3.21
CA PRO A 194 -15.36 -24.16 -3.31
C PRO A 194 -15.90 -24.75 -4.60
N ASP A 195 -17.00 -24.20 -5.14
CA ASP A 195 -17.65 -24.72 -6.34
C ASP A 195 -16.85 -24.39 -7.62
N ARG A 196 -15.98 -23.39 -7.54
CA ARG A 196 -15.14 -22.91 -8.67
C ARG A 196 -13.65 -23.17 -8.46
N GLU A 197 -13.31 -24.03 -7.52
CA GLU A 197 -11.94 -24.25 -7.09
C GLU A 197 -11.01 -24.65 -8.25
N THR A 198 -11.44 -25.58 -9.11
CA THR A 198 -10.65 -26.04 -10.26
C THR A 198 -10.39 -24.91 -11.25
N GLU A 199 -11.37 -24.03 -11.48
CA GLU A 199 -11.21 -22.88 -12.37
C GLU A 199 -10.25 -21.84 -11.80
N ILE A 200 -10.36 -21.55 -10.50
CA ILE A 200 -9.46 -20.63 -9.78
C ILE A 200 -8.02 -21.16 -9.83
N ALA A 201 -7.84 -22.46 -9.59
CA ALA A 201 -6.54 -23.11 -9.69
C ALA A 201 -5.96 -23.01 -11.12
N ALA A 202 -6.76 -23.29 -12.15
CA ALA A 202 -6.33 -23.21 -13.54
C ALA A 202 -5.89 -21.79 -13.95
N ARG A 203 -6.63 -20.75 -13.51
CA ARG A 203 -6.26 -19.35 -13.77
C ARG A 203 -4.98 -18.94 -13.05
N ARG A 204 -4.82 -19.35 -11.78
CA ARG A 204 -3.56 -19.17 -11.04
C ARG A 204 -2.40 -19.82 -11.78
N ASP A 205 -2.52 -21.09 -12.15
CA ASP A 205 -1.42 -21.84 -12.77
C ASP A 205 -1.06 -21.25 -14.14
N THR A 206 -2.07 -20.78 -14.90
CA THR A 206 -1.86 -20.02 -16.14
C THR A 206 -1.05 -18.75 -15.89
N PHE A 207 -1.46 -17.91 -14.93
CA PHE A 207 -0.73 -16.69 -14.56
C PHE A 207 0.71 -17.00 -14.16
N LEU A 208 0.90 -17.98 -13.27
CA LEU A 208 2.21 -18.32 -12.73
C LEU A 208 3.17 -18.88 -13.79
N SER A 209 2.67 -19.65 -14.76
CA SER A 209 3.46 -20.13 -15.90
C SER A 209 4.04 -18.99 -16.75
N GLN A 210 3.35 -17.83 -16.77
CA GLN A 210 3.78 -16.64 -17.50
C GLN A 210 4.70 -15.77 -16.66
N ALA A 211 4.36 -15.53 -15.39
CA ALA A 211 5.12 -14.67 -14.48
C ALA A 211 6.49 -15.26 -14.10
N VAL A 212 6.56 -16.59 -13.93
CA VAL A 212 7.72 -17.29 -13.31
C VAL A 212 8.60 -18.00 -14.36
N ARG A 213 8.62 -17.51 -15.60
CA ARG A 213 9.41 -18.11 -16.69
C ARG A 213 10.90 -18.15 -16.35
N SER A 214 11.53 -19.30 -16.59
CA SER A 214 12.98 -19.46 -16.53
C SER A 214 13.63 -19.01 -17.84
N GLN A 215 14.72 -18.25 -17.74
CA GLN A 215 15.57 -17.89 -18.87
C GLN A 215 17.01 -18.31 -18.55
N GLY A 216 17.42 -19.46 -19.08
CA GLY A 216 18.74 -20.05 -18.80
C GLY A 216 18.96 -20.31 -17.30
N LYS A 217 20.04 -19.74 -16.74
CA LYS A 217 20.42 -19.89 -15.31
C LYS A 217 19.69 -18.91 -14.37
N ARG A 218 18.78 -18.09 -14.89
CA ARG A 218 18.01 -17.13 -14.11
C ARG A 218 16.54 -17.50 -14.12
N ARG A 219 15.96 -17.44 -12.94
CA ARG A 219 14.58 -17.76 -12.69
C ARG A 219 13.84 -16.49 -12.30
N SER A 220 12.77 -16.15 -13.02
CA SER A 220 11.92 -15.02 -12.63
C SER A 220 11.21 -15.35 -11.31
N LEU A 221 11.04 -14.36 -10.44
CA LEU A 221 10.21 -14.44 -9.25
C LEU A 221 8.91 -13.68 -9.51
N ALA A 222 7.82 -14.14 -8.91
CA ALA A 222 6.56 -13.42 -8.83
C ALA A 222 6.44 -12.71 -7.46
N LEU A 223 5.54 -11.75 -7.39
CA LEU A 223 5.10 -11.09 -6.17
C LEU A 223 3.73 -11.67 -5.79
N ALA A 224 3.51 -11.97 -4.52
CA ALA A 224 2.20 -12.32 -3.98
C ALA A 224 1.75 -11.26 -2.98
N ILE A 225 0.47 -10.89 -3.00
CA ILE A 225 -0.18 -10.17 -1.89
C ILE A 225 -1.42 -10.98 -1.48
N GLY A 226 -1.50 -11.34 -0.20
CA GLY A 226 -2.57 -12.21 0.29
C GLY A 226 -2.82 -12.08 1.78
N GLU A 227 -4.05 -12.32 2.19
CA GLU A 227 -4.40 -12.47 3.60
C GLU A 227 -3.91 -13.83 4.12
N VAL A 228 -3.10 -13.82 5.17
CA VAL A 228 -2.58 -15.00 5.85
C VAL A 228 -3.69 -15.66 6.65
N LYS A 229 -3.84 -16.98 6.45
CA LYS A 229 -4.70 -17.84 7.27
C LYS A 229 -3.92 -18.41 8.45
N GLU A 230 -2.75 -18.97 8.15
CA GLU A 230 -1.90 -19.66 9.11
C GLU A 230 -0.46 -19.70 8.61
N VAL A 231 0.48 -19.74 9.56
CA VAL A 231 1.86 -20.16 9.34
C VAL A 231 2.10 -21.36 10.25
N ALA A 232 2.31 -22.54 9.66
CA ALA A 232 2.44 -23.80 10.38
C ALA A 232 3.81 -24.44 10.13
N PRO A 233 4.37 -25.21 11.09
CA PRO A 233 5.58 -25.99 10.85
C PRO A 233 5.42 -26.95 9.66
N ALA A 234 6.49 -27.11 8.89
CA ALA A 234 6.58 -28.09 7.81
C ALA A 234 7.78 -29.02 8.02
N ARG A 235 7.94 -30.05 7.17
CA ARG A 235 9.09 -30.98 7.27
C ARG A 235 10.44 -30.27 7.11
N ALA A 236 10.46 -29.16 6.37
CA ALA A 236 11.60 -28.27 6.22
C ALA A 236 11.05 -26.83 6.21
N GLY A 237 11.44 -26.01 7.18
CA GLY A 237 10.88 -24.66 7.29
C GLY A 237 9.46 -24.62 7.84
N ALA A 238 8.71 -23.64 7.35
CA ALA A 238 7.30 -23.45 7.63
C ALA A 238 6.47 -23.38 6.34
N ARG A 239 5.18 -23.55 6.48
CA ARG A 239 4.18 -23.42 5.41
C ARG A 239 3.25 -22.27 5.77
N MET A 240 3.23 -21.24 4.94
CA MET A 240 2.24 -20.17 4.99
C MET A 240 1.07 -20.49 4.06
N THR A 241 -0.15 -20.37 4.57
CA THR A 241 -1.38 -20.53 3.78
C THR A 241 -2.11 -19.20 3.74
N MET A 242 -2.55 -18.80 2.55
CA MET A 242 -3.41 -17.63 2.38
C MET A 242 -4.88 -18.05 2.41
N LYS A 243 -5.76 -17.25 3.03
CA LYS A 243 -7.19 -17.59 3.20
C LYS A 243 -7.87 -17.94 1.88
N HIS A 244 -7.53 -17.22 0.82
CA HIS A 244 -8.12 -17.36 -0.50
C HIS A 244 -7.30 -18.23 -1.47
N ALA A 245 -6.25 -18.89 -0.98
CA ALA A 245 -5.52 -19.93 -1.71
C ALA A 245 -5.23 -21.14 -0.81
N PRO A 246 -6.27 -21.77 -0.21
CA PRO A 246 -6.09 -22.77 0.84
C PRO A 246 -5.36 -24.05 0.38
N ARG A 247 -5.41 -24.37 -0.91
CA ARG A 247 -4.71 -25.52 -1.51
C ARG A 247 -3.41 -25.14 -2.26
N TYR A 248 -2.90 -23.93 -2.04
CA TYR A 248 -1.66 -23.47 -2.65
C TYR A 248 -0.72 -22.88 -1.58
N PRO A 249 0.06 -23.76 -0.91
CA PRO A 249 0.93 -23.33 0.16
C PRO A 249 2.16 -22.58 -0.34
N PHE A 250 2.60 -21.59 0.44
CA PHE A 250 3.87 -20.88 0.27
C PHE A 250 4.88 -21.39 1.29
N MET A 251 5.96 -21.98 0.84
CA MET A 251 7.01 -22.55 1.67
C MET A 251 8.00 -21.47 2.12
N LEU A 252 8.23 -21.40 3.43
CA LEU A 252 9.16 -20.49 4.08
C LEU A 252 10.39 -21.30 4.54
N PRO A 253 11.59 -21.05 4.01
CA PRO A 253 12.83 -21.60 4.57
C PRO A 253 13.01 -21.27 6.06
N ASP A 254 13.72 -22.12 6.82
CA ASP A 254 13.87 -21.98 8.29
C ASP A 254 14.49 -20.64 8.71
N ASP A 255 15.48 -20.16 7.96
CA ASP A 255 16.13 -18.87 8.19
C ASP A 255 15.17 -17.70 7.90
N LEU A 256 14.40 -17.78 6.81
CA LEU A 256 13.37 -16.78 6.49
C LEU A 256 12.26 -16.77 7.54
N HIS A 257 11.76 -17.93 7.95
CA HIS A 257 10.71 -18.04 8.97
C HIS A 257 11.17 -17.47 10.32
N ARG A 258 12.38 -17.79 10.77
CA ARG A 258 12.96 -17.20 12.00
C ARG A 258 13.11 -15.68 11.88
N ARG A 259 13.60 -15.18 10.74
CA ARG A 259 13.74 -13.74 10.50
C ARG A 259 12.39 -13.04 10.50
N MET A 260 11.39 -13.61 9.81
CA MET A 260 10.03 -13.10 9.77
C MET A 260 9.46 -12.94 11.20
N ASN A 261 9.58 -13.97 12.03
CA ASN A 261 9.08 -13.92 13.42
C ASN A 261 9.78 -12.84 14.27
N ARG A 262 11.08 -12.60 14.03
CA ARG A 262 11.84 -11.56 14.74
C ARG A 262 11.52 -10.15 14.25
N VAL A 263 11.48 -9.95 12.93
CA VAL A 263 11.31 -8.61 12.32
C VAL A 263 9.86 -8.13 12.45
N PHE A 264 8.89 -9.04 12.36
CA PHE A 264 7.46 -8.74 12.41
C PHE A 264 6.81 -9.22 13.71
N GLU A 265 7.57 -9.28 14.81
CA GLU A 265 7.06 -9.69 16.12
C GLU A 265 5.86 -8.84 16.55
N THR A 266 5.91 -7.54 16.29
CA THR A 266 4.82 -6.60 16.61
C THR A 266 3.57 -6.93 15.81
N GLU A 267 3.67 -7.08 14.49
CA GLU A 267 2.55 -7.39 13.60
C GLU A 267 1.91 -8.74 13.94
N LEU A 268 2.73 -9.77 14.19
CA LEU A 268 2.25 -11.09 14.60
C LEU A 268 1.55 -11.04 15.95
N SER A 269 2.09 -10.29 16.91
CA SER A 269 1.46 -10.11 18.23
C SER A 269 0.14 -9.35 18.15
N LEU A 270 0.08 -8.28 17.34
CA LEU A 270 -1.16 -7.52 17.12
C LEU A 270 -2.23 -8.38 16.46
N TRP A 271 -1.87 -9.18 15.45
CA TRP A 271 -2.79 -10.10 14.79
C TRP A 271 -3.34 -11.14 15.76
N ASN A 272 -2.48 -11.76 16.57
CA ASN A 272 -2.88 -12.76 17.55
C ASN A 272 -3.77 -12.20 18.68
N ALA A 273 -3.58 -10.93 19.05
CA ALA A 273 -4.31 -10.30 20.15
C ALA A 273 -5.59 -9.55 19.70
N THR A 274 -5.80 -9.37 18.40
CA THR A 274 -6.89 -8.53 17.87
C THR A 274 -7.86 -9.36 17.04
N ASP A 275 -8.98 -9.72 17.66
CA ASP A 275 -10.08 -10.41 16.98
C ASP A 275 -10.61 -9.59 15.80
N GLY A 276 -10.87 -10.28 14.69
CA GLY A 276 -11.37 -9.65 13.45
C GLY A 276 -10.33 -8.87 12.65
N SER A 277 -9.08 -8.74 13.13
CA SER A 277 -7.98 -8.20 12.32
C SER A 277 -7.53 -9.18 11.23
N HIS A 278 -6.86 -8.65 10.21
CA HIS A 278 -6.32 -9.43 9.10
C HIS A 278 -4.80 -9.21 9.01
N LEU A 279 -4.04 -10.30 8.85
CA LEU A 279 -2.63 -10.24 8.54
C LEU A 279 -2.43 -10.33 7.03
N ILE A 280 -1.86 -9.29 6.43
CA ILE A 280 -1.56 -9.22 5.00
C ILE A 280 -0.07 -9.50 4.79
N ALA A 281 0.24 -10.45 3.92
CA ALA A 281 1.61 -10.73 3.47
C ALA A 281 1.81 -10.24 2.05
N ALA A 282 2.90 -9.49 1.84
CA ALA A 282 3.52 -9.30 0.53
C ALA A 282 4.77 -10.20 0.46
N ALA A 283 4.93 -11.00 -0.59
CA ALA A 283 6.01 -11.97 -0.68
C ALA A 283 6.58 -12.07 -2.09
N THR A 284 7.90 -12.15 -2.24
CA THR A 284 8.49 -12.61 -3.51
C THR A 284 8.67 -14.12 -3.46
N PHE A 285 8.36 -14.81 -4.56
CA PHE A 285 8.44 -16.27 -4.59
C PHE A 285 8.76 -16.82 -5.97
N GLY A 286 9.37 -18.01 -5.98
CA GLY A 286 9.55 -18.84 -7.18
C GLY A 286 8.82 -20.17 -7.03
N ILE A 287 8.67 -20.91 -8.12
CA ILE A 287 7.93 -22.19 -8.20
C ILE A 287 8.84 -23.37 -8.57
N ASP A 288 9.37 -24.13 -7.64
CA ASP A 288 10.37 -25.15 -7.98
C ASP A 288 9.94 -26.18 -9.07
N ALA A 289 10.84 -27.09 -9.45
CA ALA A 289 10.54 -28.09 -10.48
C ALA A 289 9.34 -29.00 -10.13
N ALA A 290 8.95 -29.08 -8.86
CA ALA A 290 7.78 -29.81 -8.38
C ALA A 290 6.49 -28.96 -8.33
N GLY A 291 6.55 -27.70 -8.78
CA GLY A 291 5.41 -26.79 -8.77
C GLY A 291 5.18 -26.09 -7.43
N ILE A 292 6.12 -26.20 -6.48
CA ILE A 292 5.96 -25.67 -5.12
C ILE A 292 6.43 -24.23 -5.03
N ALA A 293 5.59 -23.36 -4.46
CA ALA A 293 5.94 -21.96 -4.22
C ALA A 293 6.90 -21.83 -3.03
N GLY A 294 8.15 -21.43 -3.30
CA GLY A 294 9.14 -21.10 -2.29
C GLY A 294 9.31 -19.58 -2.18
N VAL A 295 9.13 -19.05 -0.97
CA VAL A 295 9.27 -17.61 -0.68
C VAL A 295 10.75 -17.24 -0.52
N GLU A 296 11.12 -16.10 -1.10
CA GLU A 296 12.47 -15.55 -1.01
C GLU A 296 12.53 -14.36 -0.04
N GLU A 297 11.49 -13.52 -0.03
CA GLU A 297 11.37 -12.35 0.83
C GLU A 297 9.90 -12.15 1.21
N ILE A 298 9.64 -11.66 2.43
CA ILE A 298 8.29 -11.43 2.94
C ILE A 298 8.22 -10.14 3.75
N ALA A 299 7.12 -9.42 3.61
CA ALA A 299 6.73 -8.30 4.45
C ALA A 299 5.31 -8.51 4.96
N LEU A 300 5.08 -8.15 6.23
CA LEU A 300 3.77 -8.26 6.88
C LEU A 300 3.20 -6.88 7.22
N MET A 301 1.87 -6.79 7.19
CA MET A 301 1.10 -5.62 7.61
C MET A 301 -0.20 -6.11 8.25
N VAL A 302 -0.56 -5.58 9.41
CA VAL A 302 -1.85 -5.86 10.06
C VAL A 302 -2.86 -4.79 9.66
N VAL A 303 -4.08 -5.20 9.36
CA VAL A 303 -5.19 -4.30 9.06
C VAL A 303 -6.42 -4.64 9.92
N THR A 304 -7.22 -3.62 10.24
CA THR A 304 -8.48 -3.79 10.98
C THR A 304 -9.51 -4.57 10.17
N ASP A 305 -10.64 -4.92 10.79
CA ASP A 305 -11.84 -5.47 10.13
C ASP A 305 -12.36 -4.62 8.95
N ARG A 306 -11.99 -3.33 8.91
CA ARG A 306 -12.29 -2.34 7.87
C ARG A 306 -11.17 -2.17 6.84
N TRP A 307 -10.17 -3.05 6.88
CA TRP A 307 -9.00 -3.09 5.99
C TRP A 307 -8.08 -1.86 6.10
N ILE A 308 -8.13 -1.15 7.23
CA ILE A 308 -7.25 -0.01 7.51
C ILE A 308 -5.98 -0.52 8.22
N PRO A 309 -4.75 -0.20 7.75
CA PRO A 309 -3.52 -0.56 8.43
C PRO A 309 -3.37 0.06 9.82
N PHE A 310 -2.80 -0.69 10.76
CA PHE A 310 -2.46 -0.17 12.10
C PHE A 310 -1.14 -0.75 12.62
N ASP A 311 -0.38 0.08 13.35
CA ASP A 311 1.00 -0.23 13.74
C ASP A 311 1.17 -0.56 15.23
N SER A 312 0.15 -0.29 16.06
CA SER A 312 0.17 -0.53 17.51
C SER A 312 -1.24 -0.63 18.09
N ARG A 313 -1.34 -1.05 19.36
CA ARG A 313 -2.62 -1.05 20.10
C ARG A 313 -3.21 0.35 20.29
N TYR A 314 -2.36 1.37 20.41
CA TYR A 314 -2.80 2.77 20.56
C TYR A 314 -3.34 3.30 19.24
N ASP A 315 -2.70 2.91 18.13
CA ASP A 315 -3.17 3.20 16.77
C ASP A 315 -4.55 2.57 16.54
N LEU A 316 -4.72 1.30 16.92
CA LEU A 316 -6.02 0.61 16.87
C LEU A 316 -7.08 1.30 17.73
N ALA A 317 -6.73 1.74 18.95
CA ALA A 317 -7.64 2.44 19.85
C ALA A 317 -8.12 3.77 19.25
N LEU A 318 -7.19 4.55 18.67
CA LEU A 318 -7.49 5.79 17.98
C LEU A 318 -8.42 5.57 16.78
N LEU A 319 -8.08 4.62 15.91
CA LEU A 319 -8.88 4.26 14.73
C LEU A 319 -10.29 3.81 15.12
N SER A 320 -10.41 3.01 16.17
CA SER A 320 -11.70 2.50 16.68
C SER A 320 -12.56 3.65 17.23
N ALA A 321 -11.98 4.54 18.02
CA ALA A 321 -12.69 5.67 18.60
C ALA A 321 -13.17 6.68 17.54
N LEU A 322 -12.33 6.98 16.54
CA LEU A 322 -12.71 7.82 15.41
C LEU A 322 -13.81 7.19 14.56
N THR A 323 -13.70 5.89 14.29
CA THR A 323 -14.72 5.14 13.55
C THR A 323 -16.07 5.15 14.27
N LEU A 324 -16.08 4.92 15.59
CA LEU A 324 -17.29 4.94 16.40
C LEU A 324 -17.97 6.32 16.41
N ARG A 325 -17.18 7.39 16.36
CA ARG A 325 -17.67 8.78 16.24
C ARG A 325 -18.14 9.15 14.84
N GLY A 326 -18.06 8.24 13.87
CA GLY A 326 -18.41 8.53 12.47
C GLY A 326 -17.44 9.50 11.79
N ALA A 327 -16.20 9.59 12.26
CA ALA A 327 -15.19 10.43 11.63
C ALA A 327 -14.71 9.86 10.30
N SER A 328 -14.20 10.75 9.44
CA SER A 328 -13.45 10.36 8.25
C SER A 328 -11.97 10.66 8.46
N PHE A 329 -11.09 9.84 7.91
CA PHE A 329 -9.66 10.02 8.08
C PHE A 329 -8.85 9.34 6.97
N VAL A 330 -7.58 9.73 6.85
CA VAL A 330 -6.59 9.05 6.01
C VAL A 330 -5.44 8.57 6.90
N LYS A 331 -5.23 7.25 6.94
CA LYS A 331 -4.13 6.61 7.67
C LYS A 331 -2.82 6.92 6.97
N SER A 332 -1.85 7.46 7.70
CA SER A 332 -0.49 7.62 7.21
C SER A 332 0.21 6.26 7.22
N LEU A 333 0.94 5.99 6.14
CA LEU A 333 1.72 4.75 5.95
C LEU A 333 3.21 5.06 6.00
N ARG A 334 3.99 4.15 6.59
CA ARG A 334 5.43 4.37 6.83
C ARG A 334 6.32 4.15 5.62
N TYR A 335 5.85 3.49 4.56
CA TYR A 335 6.70 3.09 3.42
C TYR A 335 8.02 2.44 3.87
N ASN A 336 9.17 3.10 3.62
CA ASN A 336 10.50 2.64 4.05
C ASN A 336 10.89 3.13 5.45
N GLN A 337 10.21 4.15 5.99
CA GLN A 337 10.60 4.77 7.24
C GLN A 337 10.57 3.77 8.41
N PRO A 338 11.63 3.76 9.24
CA PRO A 338 11.67 2.94 10.44
C PRO A 338 10.67 3.45 11.49
N ARG A 339 10.34 2.61 12.48
CA ARG A 339 9.45 2.98 13.60
C ARG A 339 10.01 4.14 14.43
N SER A 340 11.33 4.27 14.50
CA SER A 340 12.03 5.35 15.20
C SER A 340 11.89 6.72 14.54
N THR A 341 11.46 6.79 13.28
CA THR A 341 11.15 8.07 12.63
C THR A 341 9.71 8.48 13.00
N PRO A 342 9.50 9.67 13.59
CA PRO A 342 8.18 10.20 13.85
C PRO A 342 7.37 10.35 12.56
N MET A 343 6.07 10.13 12.67
CA MET A 343 5.10 10.30 11.58
C MET A 343 3.74 10.55 12.23
N ALA A 344 2.84 11.27 11.54
CA ALA A 344 1.43 11.25 11.94
C ALA A 344 0.92 9.80 11.91
N SER A 345 0.09 9.40 12.88
CA SER A 345 -0.66 8.14 12.78
C SER A 345 -1.65 8.24 11.61
N LEU A 346 -2.39 9.35 11.55
CA LEU A 346 -3.39 9.62 10.54
C LEU A 346 -3.66 11.12 10.44
N VAL A 347 -4.36 11.52 9.38
CA VAL A 347 -4.96 12.85 9.25
C VAL A 347 -6.46 12.72 9.42
N LEU A 348 -6.99 13.34 10.48
CA LEU A 348 -8.42 13.41 10.76
C LEU A 348 -9.07 14.47 9.89
N ARG A 349 -10.27 14.15 9.43
CA ARG A 349 -11.18 15.08 8.79
C ARG A 349 -12.40 15.33 9.69
N PRO A 350 -12.44 16.47 10.38
CA PRO A 350 -13.68 16.96 10.99
C PRO A 350 -14.65 17.47 9.90
N ASP A 351 -15.96 17.45 10.20
CA ASP A 351 -16.94 18.05 9.30
C ASP A 351 -16.80 19.59 9.33
N ARG A 352 -16.64 20.20 8.15
CA ARG A 352 -16.53 21.66 7.98
C ARG A 352 -15.41 22.35 8.79
N ALA A 353 -14.34 21.64 9.14
CA ALA A 353 -13.15 22.24 9.75
C ALA A 353 -11.86 21.83 9.01
N PRO A 354 -10.74 22.54 9.23
CA PRO A 354 -9.44 22.14 8.68
C PRO A 354 -9.03 20.71 9.13
N PRO A 355 -8.24 20.00 8.33
CA PRO A 355 -7.71 18.70 8.70
C PRO A 355 -6.76 18.80 9.92
N ILE A 356 -6.74 17.75 10.73
CA ILE A 356 -5.92 17.66 11.95
C ILE A 356 -4.94 16.49 11.79
N ALA A 357 -3.64 16.76 11.91
CA ALA A 357 -2.61 15.72 11.97
C ALA A 357 -2.63 15.09 13.36
N MET A 358 -2.85 13.77 13.44
CA MET A 358 -2.94 13.06 14.71
C MET A 358 -1.69 12.23 14.95
N TYR A 359 -0.98 12.50 16.04
CA TYR A 359 0.25 11.83 16.41
C TYR A 359 0.06 10.95 17.65
N ILE A 360 0.73 9.81 17.66
CA ILE A 360 0.87 8.96 18.84
C ILE A 360 2.36 8.91 19.15
N VAL A 361 2.75 9.41 20.32
CA VAL A 361 4.13 9.42 20.79
C VAL A 361 4.35 8.17 21.65
N PRO A 362 5.27 7.25 21.24
CA PRO A 362 5.58 6.04 21.99
C PRO A 362 6.08 6.31 23.41
N ASP A 363 5.97 5.31 24.28
CA ASP A 363 6.45 5.36 25.67
C ASP A 363 7.96 5.33 25.79
N ASP A 364 8.68 4.89 24.76
CA ASP A 364 10.14 4.91 24.67
C ASP A 364 10.69 6.12 23.90
N ALA A 365 9.83 7.05 23.47
CA ALA A 365 10.25 8.24 22.73
C ALA A 365 11.22 9.13 23.55
N ASP A 366 12.32 9.51 22.91
CA ASP A 366 13.30 10.43 23.46
C ASP A 366 13.03 11.90 23.05
N GLU A 367 13.85 12.82 23.55
CA GLU A 367 13.72 14.24 23.22
C GLU A 367 13.91 14.50 21.72
N ALA A 368 14.83 13.78 21.08
CA ALA A 368 15.10 13.90 19.65
C ALA A 368 13.88 13.49 18.80
N TYR A 369 13.16 12.45 19.19
CA TYR A 369 11.89 12.06 18.60
C TYR A 369 10.84 13.17 18.73
N GLY A 370 10.74 13.77 19.92
CA GLY A 370 9.84 14.89 20.21
C GLY A 370 10.11 16.11 19.31
N GLN A 371 11.37 16.54 19.23
CA GLN A 371 11.79 17.66 18.39
C GLN A 371 11.55 17.39 16.90
N ALA A 372 11.88 16.19 16.42
CA ALA A 372 11.63 15.80 15.04
C ALA A 372 10.13 15.78 14.70
N ARG A 373 9.28 15.32 15.62
CA ARG A 373 7.82 15.37 15.46
C ARG A 373 7.30 16.82 15.37
N GLU A 374 7.82 17.71 16.21
CA GLU A 374 7.43 19.13 16.19
C GLU A 374 7.82 19.79 14.87
N ALA A 375 9.02 19.54 14.37
CA ALA A 375 9.45 20.00 13.05
C ALA A 375 8.51 19.52 11.93
N LEU A 376 8.04 18.26 11.97
CA LEU A 376 7.07 17.74 11.00
C LEU A 376 5.71 18.42 11.12
N ALA A 377 5.25 18.71 12.34
CA ALA A 377 3.99 19.41 12.57
C ALA A 377 4.05 20.84 12.02
N GLU A 378 5.15 21.55 12.27
CA GLU A 378 5.41 22.89 11.71
C GLU A 378 5.49 22.88 10.19
N GLU A 379 6.26 21.95 9.60
CA GLU A 379 6.39 21.79 8.14
C GLU A 379 5.04 21.52 7.48
N SER A 380 4.17 20.74 8.14
CA SER A 380 2.86 20.41 7.59
C SER A 380 1.88 21.59 7.57
N GLY A 381 2.09 22.60 8.43
CA GLY A 381 1.16 23.71 8.64
C GLY A 381 -0.23 23.29 9.18
N MET A 382 -0.40 22.05 9.62
CA MET A 382 -1.67 21.52 10.14
C MET A 382 -1.76 21.64 11.66
N ALA A 383 -2.98 21.86 12.15
CA ALA A 383 -3.27 21.67 13.57
C ALA A 383 -2.93 20.22 13.97
N SER A 384 -2.36 20.05 15.16
CA SER A 384 -1.88 18.75 15.63
C SER A 384 -2.64 18.31 16.88
N TRP A 385 -3.10 17.06 16.87
CA TRP A 385 -3.54 16.34 18.07
C TRP A 385 -2.45 15.34 18.45
N VAL A 386 -2.13 15.22 19.74
CA VAL A 386 -0.99 14.42 20.19
C VAL A 386 -1.41 13.57 21.38
N TRP A 387 -1.29 12.25 21.24
CA TRP A 387 -1.39 11.33 22.36
C TRP A 387 0.00 10.86 22.75
N ASN A 388 0.49 11.38 23.88
CA ASN A 388 1.67 10.85 24.53
C ASN A 388 1.29 9.66 25.40
N VAL A 389 1.76 8.48 25.01
CA VAL A 389 1.43 7.22 25.68
C VAL A 389 1.89 7.24 27.15
N ARG A 390 2.96 7.97 27.49
CA ARG A 390 3.43 8.11 28.89
C ARG A 390 2.44 8.81 29.80
N ASP A 391 1.62 9.71 29.23
CA ASP A 391 0.64 10.50 29.99
C ASP A 391 -0.66 9.70 30.26
N GLY A 392 -0.74 8.48 29.74
CA GLY A 392 -1.81 7.54 30.01
C GLY A 392 -2.95 7.61 29.00
N ALA A 393 -4.13 8.02 29.45
CA ALA A 393 -5.37 7.92 28.68
C ALA A 393 -5.31 8.72 27.36
N MET A 394 -6.03 8.23 26.35
CA MET A 394 -6.18 8.94 25.09
C MET A 394 -6.81 10.32 25.33
N PRO A 395 -6.20 11.42 24.84
CA PRO A 395 -6.79 12.75 24.93
C PRO A 395 -8.15 12.82 24.24
N ASP A 396 -8.97 13.79 24.63
CA ASP A 396 -10.26 13.99 23.99
C ASP A 396 -10.11 14.24 22.49
N LEU A 397 -10.99 13.60 21.71
CA LEU A 397 -11.07 13.75 20.26
C LEU A 397 -12.06 14.86 19.87
N THR A 398 -12.35 15.81 20.76
CA THR A 398 -13.23 16.95 20.48
C THR A 398 -12.44 18.04 19.76
N GLY A 399 -12.40 17.93 18.44
CA GLY A 399 -11.95 18.96 17.50
C GLY A 399 -12.94 19.09 16.36
#